data_AF-A0A829M4C8-F1
#
_entry.id   AF-A0A829M4C8-F1
#
_cell.length_a   1.000
_cell.length_b   1.000
_cell.length_c   1.000
_cell.angle_alpha   90.00
_cell.angle_beta   90.00
_cell.angle_gamma   90.00
#
_symmetry.space_group_name_H-M   'P 1'
#
loop_
_entity.id
_entity.type
_entity.pdbx_description
1 polymer ?
#
loop_
_entity_poly.entity_id
_entity_poly.type
_entity_poly.pdbx_seq_one_letter_code
_entity_poly.pdbx_strand_id
1 'polypeptide(L)'
;MHHSSAPGRHSGSSLVSRRDALRYVLAAPLLASLPVLVAPQAAADGLRLIDFTERLVTPEQIKAAGYAGALVYVSELRPGADFDFKPVTHDYADGLRAAGLHIVSCYQYGKPGWPTPSDFTRGYDGGVADAQTALRLHGAAGGPATAPIFFSVDEDIDERTWKTQASQWFRGINSVLGVRRTGIYGHARACSWAIGDDVIGHSTTAGYRWAWQTRAWSGGVREPAAVLYQTAVNTASNPGPLIGDVHVDVDDVLATDFGQWSLSR
;
A
#
# COMPACT_ATOMS: atom_id res chain seq x y z
N MET A 1 -69.42 36.31 36.38
CA MET A 1 -70.02 36.54 35.05
C MET A 1 -69.54 35.43 34.14
N HIS A 2 -70.51 34.60 33.69
CA HIS A 2 -70.56 33.70 32.52
C HIS A 2 -69.39 32.72 32.25
N HIS A 3 -69.58 31.44 31.90
CA HIS A 3 -70.71 30.49 31.84
C HIS A 3 -70.04 29.12 31.50
N SER A 4 -70.41 28.01 32.15
CA SER A 4 -71.23 26.91 31.58
C SER A 4 -70.62 26.26 30.31
N SER A 5 -70.49 24.94 30.10
CA SER A 5 -71.14 23.71 30.63
C SER A 5 -70.33 22.51 30.07
N ALA A 6 -70.00 21.46 30.83
CA ALA A 6 -70.73 20.18 31.03
C ALA A 6 -70.86 19.27 29.76
N PRO A 7 -71.18 17.95 29.84
CA PRO A 7 -71.20 16.95 30.94
C PRO A 7 -70.41 15.66 30.52
N GLY A 8 -70.37 14.49 31.15
CA GLY A 8 -71.02 13.79 32.27
C GLY A 8 -70.50 12.34 32.21
N ARG A 9 -70.01 11.74 33.32
CA ARG A 9 -70.75 10.81 34.21
C ARG A 9 -71.21 9.53 33.47
N HIS A 10 -71.02 8.30 33.95
CA HIS A 10 -70.69 7.82 35.30
C HIS A 10 -70.50 6.30 35.27
N SER A 11 -69.85 5.81 36.34
CA SER A 11 -70.11 4.52 37.01
C SER A 11 -69.59 3.24 36.33
N GLY A 12 -68.88 2.35 37.01
CA GLY A 12 -68.52 2.32 38.43
C GLY A 12 -68.04 0.93 38.85
N SER A 13 -67.40 0.91 40.02
CA SER A 13 -67.19 -0.25 40.92
C SER A 13 -66.32 -1.42 40.40
N SER A 14 -65.48 -2.10 41.17
CA SER A 14 -65.03 -1.93 42.55
C SER A 14 -64.02 -3.06 42.85
N LEU A 15 -63.05 -2.76 43.71
CA LEU A 15 -62.54 -3.60 44.80
C LEU A 15 -61.50 -4.73 44.52
N VAL A 16 -60.36 -4.54 45.20
CA VAL A 16 -59.63 -5.48 46.08
C VAL A 16 -58.32 -6.09 45.56
N SER A 17 -57.43 -6.23 46.54
CA SER A 17 -55.98 -6.30 46.55
C SER A 17 -55.52 -7.59 47.25
N ARG A 18 -54.24 -7.94 47.01
CA ARG A 18 -53.27 -8.70 47.85
C ARG A 18 -53.17 -10.23 47.73
N ARG A 19 -51.88 -10.65 47.59
CA ARG A 19 -51.22 -11.93 48.00
C ARG A 19 -51.43 -13.14 47.08
N ASP A 20 -50.50 -14.07 46.82
CA ASP A 20 -49.10 -14.28 47.21
C ASP A 20 -48.48 -15.35 46.25
N ALA A 21 -47.15 -15.27 46.09
CA ALA A 21 -46.14 -16.34 46.02
C ALA A 21 -46.28 -17.64 45.16
N LEU A 22 -45.20 -17.84 44.37
CA LEU A 22 -44.44 -19.06 44.05
C LEU A 22 -45.15 -20.31 43.52
N ARG A 23 -44.72 -20.74 42.32
CA ARG A 23 -44.35 -22.13 42.05
C ARG A 23 -43.22 -22.18 41.00
N TYR A 24 -42.13 -22.83 41.40
CA TYR A 24 -40.99 -23.19 40.56
C TYR A 24 -41.41 -24.22 39.49
N VAL A 25 -41.05 -23.99 38.23
CA VAL A 25 -40.83 -25.05 37.25
C VAL A 25 -39.47 -24.79 36.61
N LEU A 26 -38.54 -25.71 36.83
CA LEU A 26 -37.27 -25.80 36.13
C LEU A 26 -37.54 -26.23 34.68
N ALA A 27 -37.20 -25.38 33.72
CA ALA A 27 -37.03 -25.77 32.32
C ALA A 27 -35.70 -25.19 31.83
N ALA A 28 -34.76 -26.08 31.50
CA ALA A 28 -33.45 -25.78 30.93
C ALA A 28 -33.58 -25.23 29.49
N PRO A 29 -32.56 -24.55 28.95
CA PRO A 29 -32.69 -23.68 27.77
C PRO A 29 -32.59 -24.47 26.46
N LEU A 30 -33.53 -24.26 25.53
CA LEU A 30 -33.35 -24.56 24.11
C LEU A 30 -32.71 -23.34 23.45
N LEU A 31 -31.38 -23.34 23.35
CA LEU A 31 -30.65 -22.41 22.49
C LEU A 31 -30.89 -22.82 21.03
N ALA A 32 -31.87 -22.20 20.38
CA ALA A 32 -32.00 -22.25 18.93
C ALA A 32 -30.90 -21.37 18.31
N SER A 33 -29.84 -22.01 17.81
CA SER A 33 -28.82 -21.34 17.00
C SER A 33 -29.39 -21.02 15.62
N LEU A 34 -29.86 -19.79 15.42
CA LEU A 34 -30.11 -19.25 14.08
C LEU A 34 -28.75 -19.04 13.39
N PRO A 35 -28.55 -19.52 12.14
CA PRO A 35 -27.36 -19.17 11.40
C PRO A 35 -27.47 -17.68 11.06
N VAL A 36 -26.59 -16.86 11.64
CA VAL A 36 -26.34 -15.51 11.13
C VAL A 36 -25.68 -15.70 9.77
N LEU A 37 -26.46 -15.56 8.70
CA LEU A 37 -25.93 -15.33 7.36
C LEU A 37 -25.22 -13.97 7.41
N VAL A 38 -23.92 -14.01 7.69
CA VAL A 38 -23.04 -12.87 7.43
C VAL A 38 -23.02 -12.73 5.90
N ALA A 39 -23.84 -11.83 5.39
CA ALA A 39 -23.72 -11.41 4.00
C ALA A 39 -22.28 -10.92 3.81
N PRO A 40 -21.55 -11.38 2.77
CA PRO A 40 -20.26 -10.80 2.49
C PRO A 40 -20.50 -9.32 2.24
N GLN A 41 -19.96 -8.48 3.13
CA GLN A 41 -19.87 -7.07 2.89
C GLN A 41 -18.96 -6.94 1.68
N ALA A 42 -19.55 -6.67 0.52
CA ALA A 42 -18.82 -6.38 -0.69
C ALA A 42 -18.06 -5.07 -0.44
N ALA A 43 -16.88 -5.18 0.16
CA ALA A 43 -15.89 -4.14 0.05
C ALA A 43 -15.56 -4.07 -1.43
N ALA A 44 -15.90 -2.95 -2.07
CA ALA A 44 -15.21 -2.54 -3.27
C ALA A 44 -13.77 -2.18 -2.86
N ASP A 45 -13.00 -3.18 -2.40
CA ASP A 45 -11.60 -3.00 -2.09
C ASP A 45 -10.93 -2.71 -3.43
N GLY A 46 -10.32 -1.53 -3.51
CA GLY A 46 -9.52 -1.14 -4.66
C GLY A 46 -8.42 -2.16 -4.94
N LEU A 47 -7.85 -2.10 -6.13
CA LEU A 47 -6.74 -2.96 -6.51
C LEU A 47 -5.57 -2.74 -5.55
N ARG A 48 -5.04 -3.82 -4.95
CA ARG A 48 -3.89 -3.77 -4.03
C ARG A 48 -2.74 -4.60 -4.55
N LEU A 49 -1.54 -4.07 -4.39
CA LEU A 49 -0.28 -4.77 -4.61
C LEU A 49 0.38 -5.04 -3.25
N ILE A 50 1.41 -5.87 -3.28
CA ILE A 50 2.31 -6.04 -2.14
C ILE A 50 3.75 -5.75 -2.57
N ASP A 51 4.58 -5.45 -1.60
CA ASP A 51 6.02 -5.49 -1.76
C ASP A 51 6.66 -6.22 -0.57
N PHE A 52 7.77 -6.90 -0.85
CA PHE A 52 8.49 -7.71 0.11
C PHE A 52 9.91 -7.93 -0.40
N THR A 53 10.84 -8.09 0.53
CA THR A 53 12.26 -8.16 0.21
C THR A 53 13.02 -9.25 0.97
N GLU A 54 12.54 -9.75 2.11
CA GLU A 54 13.32 -10.69 2.92
C GLU A 54 13.21 -12.13 2.43
N ARG A 55 11.98 -12.56 2.15
CA ARG A 55 11.65 -13.92 1.72
C ARG A 55 10.66 -13.89 0.57
N LEU A 56 10.83 -14.80 -0.38
CA LEU A 56 10.01 -14.92 -1.57
C LEU A 56 8.57 -15.29 -1.22
N VAL A 57 7.61 -14.48 -1.69
CA VAL A 57 6.20 -14.87 -1.77
C VAL A 57 5.91 -15.32 -3.20
N THR A 58 5.45 -16.55 -3.37
CA THR A 58 5.18 -17.14 -4.69
C THR A 58 3.98 -16.48 -5.38
N PRO A 59 3.92 -16.46 -6.73
CA PRO A 59 2.76 -15.94 -7.47
C PRO A 59 1.42 -16.57 -7.01
N GLU A 60 1.42 -17.86 -6.71
CA GLU A 60 0.24 -18.59 -6.23
C GLU A 60 -0.22 -18.07 -4.86
N GLN A 61 0.73 -17.83 -3.94
CA GLN A 61 0.45 -17.27 -2.62
C GLN A 61 -0.13 -15.84 -2.72
N ILE A 62 0.44 -14.99 -3.59
CA ILE A 62 -0.04 -13.62 -3.81
C ILE A 62 -1.49 -13.65 -4.29
N LYS A 63 -1.78 -14.47 -5.30
CA LYS A 63 -3.11 -14.62 -5.86
C LYS A 63 -4.11 -15.21 -4.86
N ALA A 64 -3.70 -16.23 -4.11
CA ALA A 64 -4.54 -16.85 -3.08
C ALA A 64 -4.86 -15.89 -1.93
N ALA A 65 -3.94 -14.99 -1.59
CA ALA A 65 -4.14 -13.92 -0.61
C ALA A 65 -5.01 -12.76 -1.14
N GLY A 66 -5.41 -12.78 -2.41
CA GLY A 66 -6.33 -11.80 -2.99
C GLY A 66 -5.67 -10.50 -3.45
N TYR A 67 -4.34 -10.44 -3.53
CA TYR A 67 -3.63 -9.30 -4.09
C TYR A 67 -3.56 -9.40 -5.62
N ALA A 68 -3.53 -8.24 -6.27
CA ALA A 68 -3.55 -8.14 -7.72
C ALA A 68 -2.16 -8.14 -8.37
N GLY A 69 -1.10 -8.09 -7.56
CA GLY A 69 0.27 -8.10 -8.06
C GLY A 69 1.30 -7.71 -7.01
N ALA A 70 2.51 -7.43 -7.46
CA ALA A 70 3.61 -7.02 -6.61
C ALA A 70 4.49 -5.92 -7.22
N LEU A 71 5.07 -5.11 -6.34
CA LEU A 71 6.27 -4.35 -6.67
C LEU A 71 7.50 -5.26 -6.52
N VAL A 72 8.38 -5.24 -7.51
CA VAL A 72 9.53 -6.13 -7.60
C VAL A 72 10.84 -5.34 -7.68
N TYR A 73 11.83 -5.80 -6.92
CA TYR A 73 13.08 -5.08 -6.73
C TYR A 73 14.06 -5.32 -7.90
N VAL A 74 14.30 -4.29 -8.70
CA VAL A 74 15.31 -4.27 -9.77
C VAL A 74 16.63 -3.69 -9.26
N SER A 75 17.06 -4.13 -8.08
CA SER A 75 18.26 -3.66 -7.37
C SER A 75 19.08 -4.83 -6.87
N GLU A 76 20.39 -4.63 -6.71
CA GLU A 76 21.28 -5.66 -6.18
C GLU A 76 21.06 -5.87 -4.68
N LEU A 77 21.51 -7.02 -4.18
CA LEU A 77 21.54 -7.29 -2.75
C LEU A 77 22.72 -6.55 -2.12
N ARG A 78 22.42 -5.66 -1.17
CA ARG A 78 23.47 -4.96 -0.42
C ARG A 78 24.28 -5.92 0.48
N PRO A 79 25.58 -5.67 0.69
CA PRO A 79 26.43 -6.51 1.54
C PRO A 79 25.85 -6.73 2.94
N GLY A 80 25.82 -7.98 3.39
CA GLY A 80 25.32 -8.36 4.71
C GLY A 80 23.81 -8.60 4.80
N ALA A 81 23.05 -8.40 3.72
CA ALA A 81 21.67 -8.85 3.64
C ALA A 81 21.58 -10.33 3.24
N ASP A 82 20.59 -11.04 3.78
CA ASP A 82 20.27 -12.44 3.48
C ASP A 82 18.85 -12.52 2.89
N PHE A 83 18.69 -11.96 1.70
CA PHE A 83 17.40 -11.93 0.99
C PHE A 83 17.43 -12.92 -0.18
N ASP A 84 16.35 -13.68 -0.35
CA ASP A 84 16.22 -14.64 -1.46
C ASP A 84 15.43 -14.08 -2.66
N PHE A 85 14.90 -12.85 -2.56
CA PHE A 85 14.07 -12.21 -3.57
C PHE A 85 14.59 -10.82 -3.99
N LYS A 86 15.90 -10.73 -4.26
CA LYS A 86 16.52 -9.50 -4.78
C LYS A 86 17.85 -9.79 -5.49
N PRO A 87 17.97 -9.49 -6.79
CA PRO A 87 16.98 -8.87 -7.68
C PRO A 87 15.87 -9.83 -8.11
N VAL A 88 14.77 -9.27 -8.62
CA VAL A 88 13.74 -10.05 -9.34
C VAL A 88 14.35 -10.79 -10.53
N THR A 89 13.91 -12.03 -10.77
CA THR A 89 14.34 -12.87 -11.89
C THR A 89 13.31 -12.89 -13.01
N HIS A 90 13.74 -13.26 -14.21
CA HIS A 90 12.83 -13.47 -15.35
C HIS A 90 11.78 -14.54 -15.04
N ASP A 91 12.20 -15.69 -14.49
CA ASP A 91 11.31 -16.80 -14.16
C ASP A 91 10.23 -16.40 -13.16
N TYR A 92 10.58 -15.59 -12.14
CA TYR A 92 9.59 -15.09 -11.20
C TYR A 92 8.60 -14.13 -11.85
N ALA A 93 9.09 -13.20 -12.69
CA ALA A 93 8.23 -12.29 -13.44
C ALA A 93 7.27 -13.05 -14.38
N ASP A 94 7.74 -14.13 -15.02
CA ASP A 94 6.88 -15.00 -15.84
C ASP A 94 5.83 -15.72 -14.99
N GLY A 95 6.20 -16.19 -13.80
CA GLY A 95 5.24 -16.76 -12.84
C GLY A 95 4.14 -15.76 -12.46
N LEU A 96 4.50 -14.50 -12.17
CA LEU A 96 3.52 -13.43 -11.93
C LEU A 96 2.60 -13.21 -13.14
N ARG A 97 3.15 -13.09 -14.34
CA ARG A 97 2.36 -12.90 -15.58
C ARG A 97 1.42 -14.08 -15.82
N ALA A 98 1.91 -15.32 -15.67
CA ALA A 98 1.11 -16.53 -15.86
C ALA A 98 -0.03 -16.63 -14.84
N ALA A 99 0.18 -16.13 -13.61
CA ALA A 99 -0.86 -16.03 -12.60
C ALA A 99 -1.88 -14.90 -12.87
N GLY A 100 -1.62 -14.01 -13.83
CA GLY A 100 -2.43 -12.82 -14.12
C GLY A 100 -2.19 -11.67 -13.15
N LEU A 101 -1.01 -11.64 -12.50
CA LEU A 101 -0.63 -10.63 -11.52
C LEU A 101 0.10 -9.46 -12.17
N HIS A 102 -0.16 -8.25 -11.68
CA HIS A 102 0.55 -7.04 -12.08
C HIS A 102 1.97 -7.01 -11.51
N ILE A 103 2.87 -6.40 -12.29
CA ILE A 103 4.28 -6.22 -11.93
C ILE A 103 4.61 -4.74 -12.06
N VAL A 104 5.23 -4.17 -11.02
CA VAL A 104 5.74 -2.79 -11.00
C VAL A 104 7.19 -2.82 -10.52
N SER A 105 8.08 -2.05 -11.12
CA SER A 105 9.50 -2.05 -10.72
C SER A 105 9.80 -1.01 -9.65
N CYS A 106 10.52 -1.43 -8.60
CA CYS A 106 11.11 -0.52 -7.62
C CYS A 106 12.63 -0.74 -7.46
N TYR A 107 13.31 0.28 -6.99
CA TYR A 107 14.75 0.27 -6.75
C TYR A 107 15.06 0.78 -5.35
N GLN A 108 15.77 -0.03 -4.58
CA GLN A 108 16.41 0.37 -3.33
C GLN A 108 17.63 -0.52 -3.16
N TYR A 109 18.84 0.02 -3.10
CA TYR A 109 20.01 -0.77 -2.77
C TYR A 109 20.37 -0.57 -1.30
N GLY A 110 20.64 0.67 -0.91
CA GLY A 110 20.99 1.08 0.45
C GLY A 110 19.85 1.09 1.46
N LYS A 111 20.20 1.30 2.74
CA LYS A 111 19.23 1.41 3.84
C LYS A 111 19.74 2.40 4.91
N PRO A 112 18.88 3.24 5.52
CA PRO A 112 19.30 4.08 6.64
C PRO A 112 19.89 3.24 7.78
N GLY A 113 20.98 3.72 8.37
CA GLY A 113 21.66 3.04 9.48
C GLY A 113 22.44 1.78 9.12
N TRP A 114 22.55 1.42 7.83
CA TRP A 114 23.45 0.35 7.37
C TRP A 114 24.80 0.90 6.91
N PRO A 115 25.87 0.07 6.89
CA PRO A 115 27.15 0.45 6.28
C PRO A 115 27.02 0.88 4.82
N THR A 116 26.01 0.36 4.12
CA THR A 116 25.53 0.88 2.84
C THR A 116 24.35 1.83 3.11
N PRO A 117 24.59 3.15 3.20
CA PRO A 117 23.55 4.12 3.54
C PRO A 117 22.53 4.27 2.42
N SER A 118 21.46 5.02 2.68
CA SER A 118 20.40 5.33 1.72
C SER A 118 20.96 5.85 0.39
N ASP A 119 20.40 5.36 -0.72
CA ASP A 119 20.99 5.51 -2.06
C ASP A 119 21.21 6.97 -2.47
N PHE A 120 20.24 7.82 -2.16
CA PHE A 120 20.25 9.22 -2.52
C PHE A 120 21.44 10.00 -1.92
N THR A 121 22.07 9.49 -0.85
CA THR A 121 23.24 10.12 -0.22
C THR A 121 24.46 10.17 -1.15
N ARG A 122 24.48 9.33 -2.20
CA ARG A 122 25.52 9.29 -3.24
C ARG A 122 25.36 10.36 -4.32
N GLY A 123 24.31 11.20 -4.25
CA GLY A 123 24.11 12.33 -5.15
C GLY A 123 24.02 11.92 -6.63
N TYR A 124 24.42 12.83 -7.52
CA TYR A 124 24.27 12.66 -8.98
C TYR A 124 24.91 11.38 -9.51
N ASP A 125 26.20 11.15 -9.23
CA ASP A 125 26.93 9.98 -9.73
C ASP A 125 26.35 8.67 -9.18
N GLY A 126 25.87 8.69 -7.94
CA GLY A 126 25.11 7.58 -7.37
C GLY A 126 23.84 7.28 -8.16
N GLY A 127 23.10 8.33 -8.54
CA GLY A 127 21.86 8.20 -9.32
C GLY A 127 22.09 7.64 -10.71
N VAL A 128 23.19 8.03 -11.36
CA VAL A 128 23.62 7.45 -12.65
C VAL A 128 23.87 5.95 -12.49
N ALA A 129 24.68 5.56 -11.50
CA ALA A 129 25.02 4.16 -11.24
C ALA A 129 23.78 3.32 -10.91
N ASP A 130 22.88 3.85 -10.08
CA ASP A 130 21.64 3.16 -9.69
C ASP A 130 20.68 2.98 -10.85
N ALA A 131 20.51 4.00 -11.69
CA ALA A 131 19.65 3.89 -12.87
C ALA A 131 20.21 2.90 -13.90
N GLN A 132 21.53 2.83 -14.08
CA GLN A 132 22.16 1.82 -14.94
C GLN A 132 21.91 0.40 -14.42
N THR A 133 22.09 0.18 -13.11
CA THR A 133 21.78 -1.11 -12.47
C THR A 133 20.31 -1.45 -12.58
N ALA A 134 19.42 -0.49 -12.30
CA ALA A 134 17.97 -0.66 -12.38
C ALA A 134 17.53 -1.06 -13.80
N LEU A 135 18.02 -0.37 -14.84
CA LEU A 135 17.70 -0.68 -16.23
C LEU A 135 18.18 -2.08 -16.63
N ARG A 136 19.41 -2.44 -16.25
CA ARG A 136 19.98 -3.76 -16.53
C ARG A 136 19.13 -4.87 -15.92
N LEU A 137 18.78 -4.74 -14.64
CA LEU A 137 18.00 -5.75 -13.91
C LEU A 137 16.54 -5.79 -14.34
N HIS A 138 15.93 -4.62 -14.59
CA HIS A 138 14.59 -4.53 -15.16
C HIS A 138 14.50 -5.25 -16.51
N GLY A 139 15.44 -4.98 -17.42
CA GLY A 139 15.50 -5.67 -18.71
C GLY A 139 15.76 -7.17 -18.59
N ALA A 140 16.67 -7.57 -17.70
CA ALA A 140 16.98 -8.99 -17.45
C ALA A 140 15.78 -9.79 -16.92
N ALA A 141 14.87 -9.14 -16.17
CA ALA A 141 13.63 -9.74 -15.71
C ALA A 141 12.47 -9.66 -16.74
N GLY A 142 12.74 -9.16 -17.95
CA GLY A 142 11.74 -9.00 -19.02
C GLY A 142 10.85 -7.77 -18.86
N GLY A 143 11.28 -6.78 -18.09
CA GLY A 143 10.57 -5.51 -17.93
C GLY A 143 10.54 -4.69 -19.22
N PRO A 144 9.37 -4.11 -19.60
CA PRO A 144 9.25 -3.36 -20.84
C PRO A 144 9.86 -1.96 -20.71
N ALA A 145 10.50 -1.49 -21.79
CA ALA A 145 11.14 -0.17 -21.85
C ALA A 145 10.19 1.03 -21.66
N THR A 146 8.88 0.80 -21.61
CA THR A 146 7.85 1.82 -21.35
C THR A 146 7.45 1.91 -19.87
N ALA A 147 7.76 0.91 -19.03
CA ALA A 147 7.38 0.93 -17.62
C ALA A 147 8.28 1.85 -16.80
N PRO A 148 7.74 2.63 -15.86
CA PRO A 148 8.55 3.40 -14.92
C PRO A 148 9.25 2.50 -13.89
N ILE A 149 10.25 3.06 -13.21
CA ILE A 149 10.92 2.45 -12.06
C ILE A 149 10.84 3.43 -10.90
N PHE A 150 10.34 2.98 -9.76
CA PHE A 150 10.22 3.79 -8.55
C PHE A 150 11.49 3.69 -7.70
N PHE A 151 12.21 4.79 -7.55
CA PHE A 151 13.45 4.86 -6.77
C PHE A 151 13.16 5.32 -5.33
N SER A 152 13.66 4.57 -4.35
CA SER A 152 13.27 4.72 -2.96
C SER A 152 14.08 5.76 -2.19
N VAL A 153 13.38 6.76 -1.65
CA VAL A 153 13.82 7.58 -0.52
C VAL A 153 13.16 7.03 0.75
N ASP A 154 13.78 5.98 1.30
CA ASP A 154 13.24 5.17 2.40
C ASP A 154 13.62 5.71 3.79
N GLU A 155 13.43 7.01 4.00
CA GLU A 155 13.65 7.69 5.29
C GLU A 155 12.93 9.04 5.36
N ASP A 156 12.71 9.55 6.58
CA ASP A 156 12.14 10.88 6.83
C ASP A 156 13.19 11.98 6.62
N ILE A 157 13.36 12.42 5.37
CA ILE A 157 14.30 13.48 5.03
C ILE A 157 13.68 14.87 5.20
N ASP A 158 14.52 15.84 5.58
CA ASP A 158 14.15 17.25 5.56
C ASP A 158 14.32 17.86 4.16
N GLU A 159 13.76 19.06 3.98
CA GLU A 159 13.81 19.79 2.71
C GLU A 159 15.24 20.14 2.29
N ARG A 160 16.15 20.33 3.25
CA ARG A 160 17.55 20.63 2.96
C ARG A 160 18.22 19.39 2.36
N THR A 161 18.06 18.21 2.95
CA THR A 161 18.53 16.92 2.42
C THR A 161 17.95 16.65 1.03
N TRP A 162 16.68 16.97 0.82
CA TRP A 162 16.09 16.91 -0.53
C TRP A 162 16.84 17.82 -1.52
N LYS A 163 16.99 19.11 -1.20
CA LYS A 163 17.59 20.11 -2.07
C LYS A 163 19.08 19.87 -2.34
N THR A 164 19.82 19.31 -1.39
CA THR A 164 21.28 19.13 -1.52
C THR A 164 21.67 17.75 -2.02
N GLN A 165 20.91 16.69 -1.72
CA GLN A 165 21.29 15.31 -2.03
C GLN A 165 20.26 14.61 -2.91
N ALA A 166 19.02 14.46 -2.44
CA ALA A 166 18.04 13.62 -3.14
C ALA A 166 17.68 14.15 -4.53
N SER A 167 17.50 15.46 -4.68
CA SER A 167 17.24 16.07 -5.99
C SER A 167 18.41 15.87 -6.96
N GLN A 168 19.66 15.86 -6.49
CA GLN A 168 20.82 15.57 -7.33
C GLN A 168 20.87 14.11 -7.76
N TRP A 169 20.54 13.18 -6.85
CA TRP A 169 20.41 11.76 -7.15
C TRP A 169 19.34 11.50 -8.22
N PHE A 170 18.15 12.09 -8.08
CA PHE A 170 17.11 12.01 -9.11
C PHE A 170 17.54 12.62 -10.46
N ARG A 171 18.29 13.73 -10.46
CA ARG A 171 18.88 14.28 -11.71
C ARG A 171 19.87 13.31 -12.35
N GLY A 172 20.66 12.60 -11.55
CA GLY A 172 21.52 11.51 -12.01
C GLY A 172 20.72 10.38 -12.65
N ILE A 173 19.68 9.90 -11.97
CA ILE A 173 18.75 8.88 -12.49
C ILE A 173 18.15 9.32 -13.83
N ASN A 174 17.68 10.57 -13.90
CA ASN A 174 17.05 11.14 -15.09
C ASN A 174 18.00 11.25 -16.28
N SER A 175 19.30 11.39 -16.06
CA SER A 175 20.29 11.40 -17.16
C SER A 175 20.41 10.05 -17.88
N VAL A 176 19.98 8.96 -17.23
CA VAL A 176 20.04 7.60 -17.77
C VAL A 176 18.66 7.11 -18.18
N LEU A 177 17.68 7.21 -17.27
CA LEU A 177 16.34 6.64 -17.45
C LEU A 177 15.36 7.61 -18.14
N GLY A 178 15.61 8.92 -18.01
CA GLY A 178 14.70 9.98 -18.42
C GLY A 178 13.54 10.18 -17.43
N VAL A 179 13.19 11.45 -17.18
CA VAL A 179 12.11 11.84 -16.25
C VAL A 179 10.82 11.06 -16.48
N ARG A 180 10.45 10.82 -17.74
CA ARG A 180 9.21 10.13 -18.13
C ARG A 180 9.06 8.73 -17.54
N ARG A 181 10.15 8.06 -17.17
CA ARG A 181 10.17 6.71 -16.58
C ARG A 181 10.66 6.69 -15.14
N THR A 182 11.05 7.83 -14.59
CA THR A 182 11.51 7.93 -13.21
C THR A 182 10.32 8.12 -12.28
N GLY A 183 10.17 7.22 -11.32
CA GLY A 183 9.26 7.35 -10.20
C GLY A 183 10.00 7.48 -8.87
N ILE A 184 9.29 7.93 -7.84
CA ILE A 184 9.77 8.04 -6.46
C ILE A 184 8.95 7.16 -5.53
N TYR A 185 9.62 6.47 -4.62
CA TYR A 185 9.04 6.04 -3.36
C TYR A 185 9.49 6.95 -2.23
N GLY A 186 8.57 7.35 -1.34
CA GLY A 186 8.91 8.12 -0.15
C GLY A 186 7.71 8.70 0.59
N HIS A 187 7.96 9.49 1.63
CA HIS A 187 6.90 10.18 2.38
C HIS A 187 6.22 11.28 1.54
N ALA A 188 5.06 11.76 2.00
CA ALA A 188 4.23 12.74 1.29
C ALA A 188 5.02 13.96 0.78
N ARG A 189 5.83 14.57 1.65
CA ARG A 189 6.64 15.74 1.28
C ARG A 189 7.68 15.42 0.20
N ALA A 190 8.36 14.28 0.25
CA ALA A 190 9.34 13.88 -0.76
C ALA A 190 8.68 13.68 -2.13
N CYS A 191 7.50 13.05 -2.15
CA CYS A 191 6.68 12.96 -3.37
C CYS A 191 6.33 14.35 -3.90
N SER A 192 5.85 15.24 -3.03
CA SER A 192 5.49 16.62 -3.40
C SER A 192 6.67 17.42 -3.94
N TRP A 193 7.85 17.31 -3.31
CA TRP A 193 9.07 17.95 -3.77
C TRP A 193 9.54 17.39 -5.12
N ALA A 194 9.48 16.07 -5.32
CA ALA A 194 9.82 15.43 -6.59
C ALA A 194 8.95 15.92 -7.75
N ILE A 195 7.66 16.12 -7.48
CA ILE A 195 6.69 16.68 -8.43
C ILE A 195 6.98 18.15 -8.70
N GLY A 196 7.22 18.94 -7.67
CA GLY A 196 7.51 20.37 -7.78
C GLY A 196 8.82 20.68 -8.49
N ASP A 197 9.84 19.85 -8.30
CA ASP A 197 11.14 19.95 -8.97
C ASP A 197 11.15 19.31 -10.37
N ASP A 198 10.03 18.72 -10.80
CA ASP A 198 9.83 18.04 -12.09
C ASP A 198 10.86 16.92 -12.38
N VAL A 199 11.24 16.17 -11.34
CA VAL A 199 12.23 15.09 -11.45
C VAL A 199 11.62 13.68 -11.56
N ILE A 200 10.29 13.57 -11.58
CA ILE A 200 9.56 12.32 -11.81
C ILE A 200 8.53 12.46 -12.93
N GLY A 201 8.19 11.35 -13.57
CA GLY A 201 7.31 11.33 -14.73
C GLY A 201 5.82 11.42 -14.41
N HIS A 202 5.02 11.26 -15.46
CA HIS A 202 3.56 11.33 -15.42
C HIS A 202 2.96 9.98 -15.80
N SER A 203 1.91 9.60 -15.08
CA SER A 203 0.98 8.56 -15.50
C SER A 203 0.19 8.99 -16.72
N THR A 204 -0.28 8.04 -17.53
CA THR A 204 -1.29 8.35 -18.56
C THR A 204 -2.67 8.63 -17.93
N THR A 205 -2.89 8.27 -16.67
CA THR A 205 -4.05 8.71 -15.89
C THR A 205 -3.88 10.20 -15.54
N ALA A 206 -4.82 11.02 -16.01
CA ALA A 206 -4.76 12.47 -15.82
C ALA A 206 -4.66 12.86 -14.34
N GLY A 207 -3.75 13.78 -14.01
CA GLY A 207 -3.53 14.28 -12.65
C GLY A 207 -2.53 13.47 -11.82
N TYR A 208 -2.05 12.32 -12.31
CA TYR A 208 -1.15 11.44 -11.57
C TYR A 208 0.30 11.52 -12.04
N ARG A 209 1.22 11.31 -11.09
CA ARG A 209 2.67 11.28 -11.26
C ARG A 209 3.20 9.92 -10.80
N TRP A 210 4.41 9.55 -11.22
CA TRP A 210 5.07 8.34 -10.73
C TRP A 210 5.54 8.47 -9.27
N ALA A 211 4.60 8.76 -8.37
CA ALA A 211 4.80 8.83 -6.94
C ALA A 211 4.13 7.62 -6.28
N TRP A 212 4.94 6.86 -5.56
CA TRP A 212 4.55 5.78 -4.67
C TRP A 212 4.77 6.27 -3.24
N GLN A 213 3.71 6.70 -2.59
CA GLN A 213 3.86 7.29 -1.26
C GLN A 213 3.81 6.20 -0.18
N THR A 214 4.62 6.30 0.87
CA THR A 214 4.42 5.50 2.09
C THR A 214 3.63 6.24 3.17
N ARG A 215 2.82 5.51 3.97
CA ARG A 215 2.20 6.12 5.17
C ARG A 215 3.26 6.48 6.22
N ALA A 216 4.39 5.78 6.22
CA ALA A 216 5.50 6.08 7.13
C ALA A 216 5.95 7.54 6.92
N TRP A 217 6.21 8.23 8.02
CA TRP A 217 6.69 9.62 8.04
C TRP A 217 5.79 10.67 7.36
N SER A 218 4.64 10.27 6.82
CA SER A 218 3.71 11.17 6.12
C SER A 218 2.77 11.93 7.04
N GLY A 219 2.71 11.61 8.33
CA GLY A 219 1.87 12.34 9.30
C GLY A 219 0.37 12.36 8.95
N GLY A 220 -0.11 11.35 8.22
CA GLY A 220 -1.50 11.29 7.73
C GLY A 220 -1.77 12.10 6.45
N VAL A 221 -0.79 12.84 5.93
CA VAL A 221 -0.91 13.61 4.68
C VAL A 221 -0.89 12.66 3.48
N ARG A 222 -1.72 12.92 2.47
CA ARG A 222 -1.77 12.22 1.18
C ARG A 222 -1.35 13.14 0.05
N GLU A 223 -0.42 12.70 -0.78
CA GLU A 223 -0.08 13.30 -2.07
C GLU A 223 -1.17 12.92 -3.08
N PRO A 224 -2.04 13.86 -3.51
CA PRO A 224 -3.15 13.56 -4.40
C PRO A 224 -2.71 13.04 -5.79
N ALA A 225 -1.49 13.35 -6.23
CA ALA A 225 -0.98 12.90 -7.52
C ALA A 225 -0.30 11.51 -7.47
N ALA A 226 -0.23 10.85 -6.30
CA ALA A 226 0.42 9.54 -6.18
C ALA A 226 -0.38 8.43 -6.87
N VAL A 227 0.29 7.58 -7.65
CA VAL A 227 -0.31 6.40 -8.29
C VAL A 227 -0.42 5.20 -7.35
N LEU A 228 0.40 5.17 -6.30
CA LEU A 228 0.47 4.08 -5.32
C LEU A 228 0.54 4.66 -3.90
N TYR A 229 -0.04 3.94 -2.93
CA TYR A 229 0.08 4.26 -1.52
C TYR A 229 0.33 3.03 -0.65
N GLN A 230 1.50 2.95 -0.03
CA GLN A 230 1.83 1.91 0.94
C GLN A 230 1.04 2.13 2.25
N THR A 231 -0.03 1.36 2.39
CA THR A 231 -0.99 1.40 3.50
C THR A 231 -0.64 0.45 4.63
N ALA A 232 0.05 -0.67 4.35
CA ALA A 232 0.67 -1.55 5.35
C ALA A 232 2.20 -1.48 5.21
N VAL A 233 2.90 -1.31 6.33
CA VAL A 233 4.36 -1.09 6.40
C VAL A 233 4.81 -2.05 7.48
N ASN A 234 5.49 -3.08 7.06
CA ASN A 234 5.93 -4.20 7.84
C ASN A 234 7.13 -3.79 8.66
N THR A 235 6.94 -3.75 9.97
CA THR A 235 8.01 -3.50 10.93
C THR A 235 7.90 -4.51 12.07
N ALA A 236 8.99 -4.70 12.82
CA ALA A 236 8.96 -5.59 13.99
C ALA A 236 7.89 -5.19 15.03
N SER A 237 7.57 -3.90 15.15
CA SER A 237 6.56 -3.39 16.09
C SER A 237 5.15 -3.31 15.52
N ASN A 238 5.00 -3.35 14.19
CA ASN A 238 3.74 -3.32 13.49
C ASN A 238 3.85 -4.18 12.23
N PRO A 239 3.80 -5.51 12.38
CA PRO A 239 4.00 -6.41 11.26
C PRO A 239 2.89 -6.25 10.22
N GLY A 240 3.25 -6.37 8.95
CA GLY A 240 2.29 -6.35 7.85
C GLY A 240 1.42 -7.61 7.82
N PRO A 241 0.49 -7.74 6.86
CA PRO A 241 -0.22 -9.00 6.66
C PRO A 241 0.74 -10.16 6.41
N LEU A 242 0.38 -11.35 6.92
CA LEU A 242 1.17 -12.56 6.75
C LEU A 242 0.66 -13.34 5.53
N ILE A 243 1.55 -13.66 4.58
CA ILE A 243 1.28 -14.54 3.45
C ILE A 243 2.26 -15.72 3.52
N GLY A 244 1.75 -16.92 3.78
CA GLY A 244 2.61 -18.04 4.14
C GLY A 244 3.29 -17.76 5.48
N ASP A 245 4.61 -17.67 5.47
CA ASP A 245 5.48 -17.32 6.60
C ASP A 245 6.15 -15.94 6.47
N VAL A 246 5.73 -15.15 5.48
CA VAL A 246 6.33 -13.85 5.15
C VAL A 246 5.36 -12.71 5.46
N HIS A 247 5.79 -11.76 6.29
CA HIS A 247 5.09 -10.49 6.45
C HIS A 247 5.41 -9.55 5.30
N VAL A 248 4.39 -8.95 4.70
CA VAL A 248 4.51 -8.12 3.49
C VAL A 248 4.02 -6.70 3.73
N ASP A 249 4.49 -5.78 2.90
CA ASP A 249 3.90 -4.45 2.75
C ASP A 249 2.66 -4.54 1.85
N VAL A 250 1.76 -3.55 1.94
CA VAL A 250 0.54 -3.48 1.12
C VAL A 250 0.40 -2.09 0.54
N ASP A 251 0.09 -2.05 -0.76
CA ASP A 251 -0.02 -0.84 -1.55
C ASP A 251 -1.38 -0.72 -2.22
N ASP A 252 -2.09 0.37 -1.94
CA ASP A 252 -3.32 0.72 -2.66
C ASP A 252 -2.96 1.32 -4.03
N VAL A 253 -3.65 0.87 -5.07
CA VAL A 253 -3.55 1.43 -6.43
C VAL A 253 -4.54 2.56 -6.61
N LEU A 254 -4.01 3.74 -6.96
CA LEU A 254 -4.75 4.99 -7.00
C LEU A 254 -5.03 5.51 -8.42
N ALA A 255 -4.42 4.88 -9.44
CA ALA A 255 -4.55 5.26 -10.84
C ALA A 255 -4.74 4.02 -11.72
N THR A 256 -5.34 4.17 -12.90
CA THR A 256 -5.47 3.08 -13.88
C THR A 256 -4.14 2.71 -14.51
N ASP A 257 -3.29 3.71 -14.75
CA ASP A 257 -1.88 3.53 -15.08
C ASP A 257 -1.03 3.86 -13.85
N PHE A 258 -0.63 2.81 -13.14
CA PHE A 258 0.16 2.90 -11.91
C PHE A 258 1.61 2.42 -12.12
N GLY A 259 2.04 2.29 -13.37
CA GLY A 259 3.38 1.81 -13.72
C GLY A 259 3.46 0.31 -13.99
N GLN A 260 2.32 -0.39 -14.10
CA GLN A 260 2.29 -1.82 -14.40
C GLN A 260 2.96 -2.15 -15.74
N TRP A 261 3.69 -3.27 -15.77
CA TRP A 261 4.39 -3.75 -16.95
C TRP A 261 3.45 -4.16 -18.10
N SER A 262 2.25 -4.62 -17.80
CA SER A 262 1.31 -5.09 -18.83
C SER A 262 0.68 -3.97 -19.67
N LEU A 263 0.84 -2.71 -19.28
CA LEU A 263 0.28 -1.57 -20.01
C LEU A 263 1.26 -1.06 -21.07
N SER A 264 0.79 -1.01 -22.32
CA SER A 264 1.49 -0.31 -23.42
C SER A 264 1.21 1.19 -23.30
N ARG A 265 2.26 2.01 -23.23
CA ARG A 265 2.22 3.48 -23.07
C ARG A 265 2.79 4.18 -24.29
#